data_AF-A0A9Q3D1I5-F1
#
_entry.id   AF-A0A9Q3D1I5-F1
#
_cell.length_a   1.000
_cell.length_b   1.000
_cell.length_c   1.000
_cell.angle_alpha   90.00
_cell.angle_beta   90.00
_cell.angle_gamma   90.00
#
_symmetry.space_group_name_H-M   'P 1'
#
loop_
_entity.id
_entity.type
_entity.pdbx_description
1 polymer ?
#
loop_
_entity_poly.entity_id
_entity_poly.type
_entity_poly.pdbx_seq_one_letter_code
_entity_poly.pdbx_strand_id
1 'polypeptide(L)'
;MGIYEYTRMSFGIKNAPAHFQRIADTIFQEEILEGWIVVYIDDIIIYSETWEDNVQYIDRLLSKCTPINLKISLKKCNFSQQELLALGHKVSGLGMAIDQKQVAQLLLKPVLKNIK
;
A
#
# COMPACT_ATOMS: atom_id res chain seq x y z
N MET A 1 -21.22 -16.87 -30.54
CA MET A 1 -20.88 -16.00 -29.40
C MET A 1 -20.00 -16.81 -28.46
N GLY A 2 -18.80 -16.31 -28.15
CA GLY A 2 -17.84 -17.00 -27.26
C GLY A 2 -17.94 -16.47 -25.84
N ILE A 3 -17.72 -17.35 -24.86
CA ILE A 3 -17.56 -16.99 -23.44
C ILE A 3 -16.06 -16.74 -23.22
N TYR A 4 -15.71 -15.62 -22.59
CA TYR A 4 -14.34 -15.28 -22.23
C TYR A 4 -14.20 -15.27 -20.72
N GLU A 5 -13.06 -15.75 -20.22
CA GLU A 5 -12.71 -15.76 -18.80
C GLU A 5 -11.45 -14.92 -18.54
N TYR A 6 -11.33 -14.43 -17.31
CA TYR A 6 -10.15 -13.66 -16.90
C TYR A 6 -9.00 -14.59 -16.51
N THR A 7 -7.81 -14.34 -17.06
CA THR A 7 -6.58 -15.07 -16.71
C THR A 7 -5.80 -14.44 -15.55
N ARG A 8 -6.28 -13.29 -15.06
CA ARG A 8 -5.76 -12.54 -13.91
C ARG A 8 -6.94 -12.11 -13.05
N MET A 9 -6.66 -11.76 -11.81
CA MET A 9 -7.67 -11.20 -10.91
C MET A 9 -8.29 -9.95 -11.53
N SER A 10 -9.60 -9.95 -11.75
CA SER A 10 -10.33 -8.80 -12.28
C SER A 10 -10.71 -7.83 -11.18
N PHE A 11 -10.81 -6.55 -11.53
CA PHE A 11 -11.37 -5.53 -10.63
C PHE A 11 -12.84 -5.85 -10.30
N GLY A 12 -13.29 -5.48 -9.10
CA GLY A 12 -14.68 -5.64 -8.66
C GLY A 12 -15.02 -6.96 -7.97
N ILE A 13 -14.07 -7.90 -7.86
CA ILE A 13 -14.26 -9.12 -7.06
C ILE A 13 -14.04 -8.76 -5.58
N LYS A 14 -15.04 -9.06 -4.73
CA LYS A 14 -15.03 -8.73 -3.29
C LYS A 14 -13.77 -9.21 -2.54
N ASN A 15 -13.22 -10.35 -2.94
CA ASN A 15 -12.09 -10.99 -2.26
C ASN A 15 -10.73 -10.64 -2.87
N ALA A 16 -10.69 -9.84 -3.94
CA ALA A 16 -9.44 -9.48 -4.60
C ALA A 16 -8.43 -8.80 -3.66
N PRO A 17 -8.83 -7.80 -2.82
CA PRO A 17 -7.90 -7.16 -1.89
C PRO A 17 -7.30 -8.13 -0.87
N ALA A 18 -8.13 -9.00 -0.29
CA ALA A 18 -7.69 -9.97 0.71
C ALA A 18 -6.71 -11.00 0.13
N HIS A 19 -6.92 -11.40 -1.12
CA HIS A 19 -6.01 -12.32 -1.79
C HIS A 19 -4.68 -11.64 -2.15
N PHE A 20 -4.71 -10.38 -2.59
CA PHE A 20 -3.48 -9.62 -2.84
C PHE A 20 -2.68 -9.43 -1.54
N GLN A 21 -3.34 -9.02 -0.46
CA GLN A 21 -2.71 -8.87 0.86
C GLN A 21 -2.00 -10.16 1.29
N ARG A 22 -2.66 -11.32 1.20
CA ARG A 22 -2.04 -12.62 1.55
C ARG A 22 -0.80 -12.93 0.74
N ILE A 23 -0.81 -12.62 -0.56
CA ILE A 23 0.36 -12.78 -1.43
C ILE A 23 1.48 -11.85 -0.96
N ALA A 24 1.17 -10.57 -0.74
CA ALA A 24 2.13 -9.59 -0.27
C ALA A 24 2.74 -9.96 1.08
N ASP A 25 1.92 -10.35 2.06
CA ASP A 25 2.37 -10.78 3.39
C ASP A 25 3.33 -11.98 3.31
N THR A 26 3.11 -12.88 2.34
CA THR A 26 3.98 -14.05 2.13
C THR A 26 5.32 -13.66 1.49
N ILE A 27 5.30 -12.75 0.52
CA ILE A 27 6.52 -12.33 -0.20
C ILE A 27 7.42 -11.46 0.67
N PHE A 28 6.82 -10.52 1.39
CA PHE A 28 7.51 -9.50 2.18
C PHE A 28 7.57 -9.84 3.68
N GLN A 29 7.31 -11.09 4.06
CA GLN A 29 7.24 -11.51 5.46
C GLN A 29 8.50 -11.11 6.25
N GLU A 30 9.67 -11.35 5.67
CA GLU A 30 10.97 -11.06 6.27
C GLU A 30 11.15 -9.56 6.50
N GLU A 31 10.85 -8.76 5.49
CA GLU A 31 10.95 -7.30 5.53
C GLU A 31 9.94 -6.69 6.52
N ILE A 32 8.74 -7.27 6.62
CA ILE A 32 7.72 -6.87 7.59
C ILE A 32 8.21 -7.14 9.01
N LEU A 33 8.86 -8.29 9.23
CA LEU A 33 9.45 -8.64 10.53
C LEU A 33 10.65 -7.76 10.90
N GLU A 34 11.44 -7.36 9.92
CA GLU A 34 12.52 -6.37 10.09
C GLU A 34 11.97 -4.95 10.37
N GLY A 35 10.70 -4.70 10.09
CA GLY A 35 9.98 -3.50 10.53
C GLY A 35 10.17 -2.28 9.63
N TRP A 36 10.89 -2.40 8.51
CA TRP A 36 11.11 -1.28 7.59
C TRP A 36 10.12 -1.24 6.43
N ILE A 37 9.25 -2.25 6.25
CA ILE A 37 8.19 -2.24 5.25
C ILE A 37 6.80 -2.39 5.88
N VAL A 38 5.81 -1.72 5.31
CA VAL A 38 4.39 -1.99 5.54
C VAL A 38 3.70 -2.13 4.19
N VAL A 39 2.94 -3.21 4.01
CA VAL A 39 2.14 -3.45 2.80
C VAL A 39 0.66 -3.45 3.16
N TYR A 40 -0.12 -2.64 2.44
CA TYR A 40 -1.56 -2.56 2.62
C TYR A 40 -2.27 -2.53 1.27
N ILE A 41 -3.00 -3.60 0.97
CA ILE A 41 -3.68 -3.80 -0.31
C ILE A 41 -2.70 -3.47 -1.45
N ASP A 42 -2.89 -2.36 -2.18
CA ASP A 42 -2.08 -2.02 -3.35
C ASP A 42 -0.88 -1.11 -3.03
N ASP A 43 -0.75 -0.64 -1.80
CA ASP A 43 0.27 0.33 -1.37
C ASP A 43 1.38 -0.35 -0.57
N ILE A 44 2.63 0.03 -0.88
CA ILE A 44 3.84 -0.39 -0.16
C ILE A 44 4.53 0.85 0.40
N ILE A 45 4.82 0.82 1.70
CA ILE A 45 5.47 1.91 2.43
C ILE A 45 6.82 1.40 2.95
N ILE A 46 7.88 2.17 2.73
CA ILE A 46 9.24 1.87 3.18
C ILE A 46 9.67 2.94 4.17
N TYR A 47 10.19 2.51 5.32
CA TYR A 47 10.76 3.35 6.37
C TYR A 47 12.28 3.22 6.37
N SER A 48 12.98 4.34 6.50
CA SER A 48 14.44 4.38 6.59
C SER A 48 14.88 5.62 7.33
N GLU A 49 16.00 5.53 8.06
CA GLU A 49 16.60 6.67 8.77
C GLU A 49 17.47 7.52 7.84
N THR A 50 18.18 6.87 6.91
CA THR A 50 19.05 7.52 5.94
C THR A 50 18.57 7.28 4.50
N TRP A 51 19.08 8.09 3.58
CA TRP A 51 18.80 7.89 2.15
C TRP A 51 19.49 6.63 1.63
N GLU A 52 20.69 6.34 2.14
CA GLU A 52 21.49 5.18 1.79
C GLU A 52 20.74 3.87 2.13
N ASP A 53 20.13 3.81 3.32
CA ASP A 53 19.28 2.68 3.72
C ASP A 53 18.04 2.58 2.83
N ASN A 54 17.42 3.71 2.48
CA ASN A 54 16.24 3.74 1.61
C ASN A 54 16.53 3.09 0.25
N VAL A 55 17.69 3.42 -0.35
CA VAL A 55 18.12 2.85 -1.63
C VAL A 55 18.34 1.35 -1.51
N GLN A 56 18.96 0.88 -0.42
CA GLN A 56 19.16 -0.56 -0.18
C GLN A 56 17.83 -1.31 0.00
N TYR A 57 16.88 -0.74 0.73
CA TYR A 57 15.56 -1.32 0.92
C TYR A 57 14.76 -1.40 -0.37
N ILE A 58 14.83 -0.35 -1.21
CA ILE A 58 14.21 -0.36 -2.54
C ILE A 58 14.82 -1.47 -3.40
N ASP A 59 16.15 -1.63 -3.39
CA ASP A 59 16.82 -2.67 -4.18
C ASP A 59 16.40 -4.09 -3.74
N ARG A 60 16.33 -4.32 -2.43
CA ARG A 60 15.89 -5.60 -1.84
C ARG A 60 14.41 -5.89 -2.19
N LEU A 61 13.55 -4.87 -2.11
CA LEU A 61 12.15 -4.96 -2.52
C LEU A 61 12.01 -5.31 -4.02
N LEU A 62 12.70 -4.60 -4.90
CA LEU A 62 12.65 -4.82 -6.34
C LEU A 62 13.19 -6.21 -6.73
N SER A 63 14.21 -6.67 -6.02
CA SER A 63 14.79 -8.01 -6.17
C SER A 63 13.76 -9.12 -5.87
N LYS A 64 12.88 -8.93 -4.87
CA LYS A 64 11.77 -9.86 -4.61
C LYS A 64 10.60 -9.73 -5.60
N CYS A 65 10.34 -8.53 -6.12
CA CYS A 65 9.26 -8.30 -7.09
C CYS A 65 9.53 -8.90 -8.48
N THR A 66 10.80 -8.89 -8.91
CA THR A 66 11.23 -9.32 -10.25
C THR A 66 10.86 -10.78 -10.58
N PRO A 67 11.19 -11.80 -9.75
CA PRO A 67 10.93 -13.20 -10.09
C PRO A 67 9.43 -13.54 -10.16
N ILE A 68 8.59 -12.80 -9.45
CA ILE A 68 7.13 -12.98 -9.43
C ILE A 68 6.40 -12.08 -10.44
N ASN A 69 7.14 -11.29 -11.22
CA ASN A 69 6.59 -10.33 -12.19
C ASN A 69 5.58 -9.35 -11.54
N LEU A 70 5.83 -8.97 -10.28
CA LEU A 70 5.07 -7.93 -9.60
C LEU A 70 5.56 -6.57 -10.11
N LYS A 71 4.63 -5.79 -10.67
CA LYS A 71 4.96 -4.52 -11.32
C LYS A 71 4.64 -3.34 -10.43
N ILE A 72 5.62 -2.46 -10.27
CA ILE A 72 5.48 -1.22 -9.51
C ILE A 72 5.34 -0.04 -10.49
N SER A 73 4.35 0.81 -10.26
CA SER A 73 4.11 1.99 -11.08
C SER A 73 4.95 3.17 -10.61
N LEU A 74 6.13 3.38 -11.20
CA LEU A 74 7.03 4.50 -10.88
C LEU A 74 6.32 5.88 -10.88
N LYS A 75 5.35 6.10 -11.78
CA LYS A 75 4.57 7.34 -11.84
C LYS A 75 3.72 7.62 -10.59
N LYS A 76 3.44 6.59 -9.80
CA LYS A 76 2.67 6.66 -8.56
C LYS A 76 3.56 6.51 -7.32
N CYS A 77 4.86 6.31 -7.49
CA CYS A 77 5.80 6.21 -6.39
C CYS A 77 6.20 7.60 -5.92
N ASN A 78 6.23 7.78 -4.60
CA ASN A 78 6.76 8.97 -3.95
C ASN A 78 8.03 8.57 -3.19
N PHE A 79 9.15 9.21 -3.50
CA PHE A 79 10.46 8.92 -2.89
C PHE A 79 10.90 10.09 -1.99
N SER A 80 11.74 9.79 -1.00
CA SER A 80 12.40 10.78 -0.13
C SER A 80 11.43 11.78 0.55
N GLN A 81 10.25 11.31 0.96
CA GLN A 81 9.31 12.12 1.71
C GLN A 81 9.63 12.00 3.21
N GLN A 82 9.85 13.12 3.91
CA GLN A 82 9.95 13.13 5.38
C GLN A 82 8.61 12.76 6.05
N GLU A 83 7.50 12.98 5.32
CA GLU A 83 6.14 12.66 5.73
C GLU A 83 5.37 12.18 4.50
N LEU A 84 4.74 11.01 4.57
CA LEU A 84 3.94 10.43 3.50
C LEU A 84 2.47 10.37 3.92
N LEU A 85 1.57 10.84 3.06
CA LEU A 85 0.15 10.55 3.21
C LEU A 85 -0.13 9.16 2.63
N ALA A 86 -0.35 8.17 3.49
CA ALA A 86 -0.68 6.80 3.09
C ALA A 86 -1.90 6.31 3.89
N LEU A 87 -2.82 5.62 3.22
CA LEU A 87 -4.00 4.99 3.85
C LEU A 87 -4.96 5.96 4.57
N GLY A 88 -4.94 7.25 4.25
CA GLY A 88 -5.70 8.26 5.01
C GLY A 88 -5.02 8.70 6.31
N HIS A 89 -3.75 8.35 6.47
CA HIS A 89 -2.90 8.72 7.60
C HIS A 89 -1.67 9.48 7.07
N LYS A 90 -1.25 10.51 7.80
CA LYS A 90 0.04 11.16 7.63
C LYS A 90 1.07 10.35 8.42
N VAL A 91 1.90 9.61 7.71
CA VAL A 91 2.98 8.78 8.24
C VAL A 91 4.26 9.60 8.22
N SER A 92 4.83 9.91 9.39
CA SER A 92 6.14 10.59 9.50
C SER A 92 7.12 9.74 10.30
N GLY A 93 8.41 10.11 10.29
CA GLY A 93 9.45 9.47 11.11
C GLY A 93 9.19 9.48 12.64
N LEU A 94 8.14 10.17 13.11
CA LEU A 94 7.73 10.24 14.52
C LEU A 94 6.46 9.43 14.83
N GLY A 95 5.76 8.88 13.82
CA GLY A 95 4.57 8.04 14.01
C GLY A 95 3.48 8.21 12.94
N MET A 96 2.35 7.51 13.15
CA MET A 96 1.15 7.60 12.31
C MET A 96 0.21 8.68 12.86
N ALA A 97 0.02 9.78 12.13
CA ALA A 97 -1.03 10.76 12.37
C ALA A 97 -2.20 10.53 11.40
N ILE A 98 -3.44 10.90 11.77
CA ILE A 98 -4.60 10.79 10.87
C ILE A 98 -4.57 11.97 9.88
N ASP A 99 -4.86 11.72 8.59
CA ASP A 99 -4.99 12.79 7.60
C ASP A 99 -6.18 13.69 7.97
N GLN A 100 -5.89 14.94 8.29
CA GLN A 100 -6.91 15.93 8.65
C GLN A 100 -7.91 16.19 7.53
N LYS A 101 -7.57 15.89 6.25
CA LYS A 101 -8.52 15.97 5.13
C LYS A 101 -9.60 14.89 5.20
N GLN A 102 -9.25 13.66 5.59
CA GLN A 102 -10.26 12.62 5.83
C GLN A 102 -11.14 12.95 7.03
N VAL A 103 -10.55 13.48 8.10
CA VAL A 103 -11.30 13.94 9.29
C VAL A 103 -12.29 15.04 8.89
N ALA A 104 -11.87 16.02 8.09
CA ALA A 104 -12.75 17.07 7.60
C ALA A 104 -13.89 16.51 6.72
N GLN A 105 -13.60 15.54 5.85
CA GLN A 105 -14.64 14.89 5.04
C GLN A 105 -15.66 14.10 5.86
N LEU A 106 -15.23 13.46 6.97
CA LEU A 106 -16.13 12.80 7.91
C LEU A 106 -16.99 13.80 8.69
N LEU A 107 -16.40 14.90 9.16
CA LEU A 107 -17.13 15.96 9.89
C LEU A 107 -18.13 16.72 9.01
N LEU A 108 -17.87 16.81 7.70
CA LEU A 108 -18.75 17.43 6.72
C LEU A 108 -19.87 16.50 6.21
N LYS A 109 -19.85 15.21 6.57
CA LYS A 109 -20.93 14.30 6.17
C LYS A 109 -22.22 14.66 6.90
N PRO A 110 -23.35 14.85 6.18
CA PRO A 110 -24.64 15.07 6.82
C PRO A 110 -25.02 13.84 7.66
N VAL A 111 -25.61 14.07 8.83
CA VAL A 111 -26.08 13.01 9.74
C VAL A 111 -26.97 12.04 8.96
N LEU A 112 -26.63 10.75 9.02
CA LEU A 112 -27.36 9.70 8.33
C LEU A 112 -28.81 9.69 8.80
N LYS A 113 -29.75 10.00 7.90
CA LYS A 113 -31.19 10.01 8.20
C LYS A 113 -31.88 8.67 7.99
N ASN A 114 -31.19 7.66 7.44
CA ASN A 114 -31.76 6.34 7.13
C ASN A 114 -30.80 5.20 7.47
N ILE A 115 -31.38 4.10 7.96
CA ILE A 115 -30.71 2.82 8.20
C ILE A 115 -30.70 2.05 6.87
N LYS A 116 -29.51 1.77 6.32
CA LYS A 116 -29.31 0.81 5.23
C LYS A 116 -28.42 -0.32 5.72
#